data_AF-A0A7C1X1A3-F1
#
_entry.id   AF-A0A7C1X1A3-F1
#
_cell.length_a   1.000
_cell.length_b   1.000
_cell.length_c   1.000
_cell.angle_alpha   90.00
_cell.angle_beta   90.00
_cell.angle_gamma   90.00
#
_symmetry.space_group_name_H-M   'P 1'
#
loop_
_entity.id
_entity.type
_entity.pdbx_description
1 polymer ?
#
loop_
_entity_poly.entity_id
_entity_poly.type
_entity_poly.pdbx_seq_one_letter_code
_entity_poly.pdbx_strand_id
1 'polypeptide(L)' 'ASLDELEDCDLGGRLLLAASQVAREAGLDGGWRLIANTGPDGGQEVPHLHFHVLGGRPMGPMVARLG' A
#
# COMPACT_ATOMS: atom_id res chain seq x y z
N ALA A 1 8.74 -13.16 0.13
CA ALA A 1 8.77 -11.79 -0.44
C ALA A 1 7.72 -10.96 0.28
N SER A 2 8.10 -10.17 1.28
CA SER A 2 7.27 -9.12 1.86
C SER A 2 8.02 -7.79 1.80
N LEU A 3 7.46 -6.71 2.37
CA LEU A 3 8.19 -5.46 2.49
C LEU A 3 9.41 -5.59 3.43
N ASP A 4 9.40 -6.54 4.36
CA ASP A 4 10.48 -6.77 5.33
C ASP A 4 11.80 -7.21 4.67
N GLU A 5 11.71 -7.78 3.47
CA GLU A 5 12.85 -8.31 2.72
C GLU A 5 13.35 -7.31 1.66
N LEU A 6 12.78 -6.11 1.57
CA LEU A 6 13.15 -5.10 0.58
C LEU A 6 14.33 -4.24 1.07
N GLU A 7 15.52 -4.52 0.54
CA GLU A 7 16.75 -3.78 0.89
C GLU A 7 17.21 -2.80 -0.21
N ASP A 8 16.67 -2.93 -1.43
CA ASP A 8 17.02 -2.09 -2.57
C ASP A 8 16.23 -0.77 -2.55
N CYS A 9 16.92 0.32 -2.22
CA CYS A 9 16.36 1.67 -2.19
C CYS A 9 15.82 2.14 -3.54
N ASP A 10 16.49 1.81 -4.64
CA ASP A 10 16.09 2.23 -5.99
C ASP A 10 14.82 1.50 -6.42
N LEU A 11 14.76 0.19 -6.15
CA LEU A 11 13.54 -0.59 -6.35
C LEU A 11 12.39 -0.07 -5.48
N GLY A 12 12.65 0.20 -4.19
CA GLY A 12 11.66 0.78 -3.28
C GLY A 12 11.11 2.11 -3.77
N GLY A 13 11.98 3.02 -4.20
CA GLY A 13 11.59 4.30 -4.78
C GLY A 13 10.74 4.12 -6.03
N ARG A 14 11.13 3.21 -6.94
CA ARG A 14 10.36 2.92 -8.16
C ARG A 14 8.98 2.33 -7.86
N LEU A 15 8.84 1.48 -6.84
CA LEU A 15 7.56 0.91 -6.43
C LEU A 15 6.61 2.00 -5.89
N LEU A 16 7.13 2.93 -5.08
CA LEU A 16 6.34 4.07 -4.57
C LEU A 16 5.89 5.01 -5.70
N LEU A 17 6.78 5.28 -6.66
CA LEU A 17 6.45 6.08 -7.85
C LEU A 17 5.41 5.37 -8.73
N ALA A 18 5.53 4.06 -8.91
CA ALA A 18 4.55 3.26 -9.64
C ALA A 18 3.18 3.27 -8.96
N ALA A 19 3.11 3.16 -7.63
CA ALA A 19 1.85 3.28 -6.89
C ALA A 19 1.17 4.63 -7.10
N SER A 20 1.94 5.72 -7.07
CA SER A 20 1.45 7.08 -7.36
C SER A 20 0.96 7.21 -8.80
N GLN A 21 1.65 6.61 -9.77
CA GLN A 21 1.21 6.55 -11.16
C GLN A 21 -0.13 5.81 -11.28
N VAL A 22 -0.26 4.61 -10.70
CA VAL A 22 -1.50 3.83 -10.72
C VAL A 22 -2.66 4.60 -10.11
N ALA A 23 -2.45 5.31 -9.01
CA ALA A 23 -3.49 6.13 -8.38
C ALA A 23 -3.99 7.27 -9.29
N ARG A 24 -3.07 7.93 -10.03
CA ARG A 24 -3.42 8.96 -11.02
C ARG A 24 -4.18 8.37 -12.21
N GLU A 25 -3.71 7.25 -12.75
CA GLU A 25 -4.37 6.56 -13.87
C GLU A 25 -5.76 6.06 -13.50
N ALA A 26 -5.98 5.71 -12.23
CA ALA A 26 -7.28 5.32 -11.70
C ALA A 26 -8.21 6.51 -11.34
N GLY A 27 -7.78 7.77 -11.56
CA GLY A 27 -8.59 8.97 -11.30
C GLY A 27 -8.85 9.23 -9.80
N LEU A 28 -7.92 8.85 -8.92
CA LEU A 28 -8.07 9.01 -7.46
C LEU A 28 -7.72 10.44 -6.99
N ASP A 29 -8.36 11.45 -7.59
CA ASP A 29 -8.04 12.88 -7.41
C ASP A 29 -8.39 13.40 -6.00
N GLY A 30 -9.35 12.76 -5.33
CA GLY A 30 -9.77 13.08 -3.95
C GLY A 30 -8.83 12.55 -2.85
N GLY A 31 -7.71 11.95 -3.23
CA GLY A 31 -6.78 11.29 -2.32
C GLY A 31 -6.95 9.76 -2.28
N TRP A 32 -5.91 9.08 -1.81
CA TRP A 32 -5.81 7.62 -1.80
C TRP A 32 -4.88 7.15 -0.67
N ARG A 33 -4.94 5.85 -0.35
CA ARG A 33 -4.10 5.18 0.65
C ARG A 33 -3.26 4.11 -0.03
N LEU A 34 -1.98 4.06 0.33
CA LEU A 34 -1.08 2.96 0.02
C LEU A 34 -0.93 2.07 1.25
N ILE A 35 -1.11 0.76 1.12
CA ILE A 35 -0.92 -0.20 2.22
C ILE A 35 -0.05 -1.35 1.72
N ALA A 36 0.95 -1.73 2.50
CA ALA A 36 1.66 -3.00 2.38
C ALA A 36 1.52 -3.76 3.71
N ASN A 37 1.11 -5.02 3.63
CA ASN A 37 0.95 -5.88 4.79
C ASN A 37 2.15 -6.83 4.89
N THR A 38 2.72 -6.94 6.09
CA THR A 38 3.86 -7.82 6.38
C THR A 38 3.51 -8.73 7.54
N GLY A 39 3.67 -10.04 7.33
CA GLY A 39 3.48 -11.05 8.36
C GLY A 39 2.04 -11.23 8.86
N PRO A 40 1.84 -12.09 9.87
CA PRO A 40 0.51 -12.45 10.37
C PRO A 40 -0.26 -11.27 10.97
N ASP A 41 0.38 -10.47 11.83
CA ASP A 41 -0.27 -9.34 12.50
C ASP A 41 -0.57 -8.17 11.55
N GLY A 42 0.20 -8.07 10.46
CA GLY A 42 -0.09 -7.15 9.36
C GLY A 42 -1.20 -7.61 8.43
N GLY A 43 -1.67 -8.86 8.55
CA GLY A 43 -2.70 -9.42 7.66
C GLY A 43 -2.18 -9.77 6.26
N GLN A 44 -0.94 -10.24 6.14
CA GLN A 44 -0.38 -10.69 4.86
C GLN A 44 -0.87 -12.11 4.52
N GLU A 45 -1.72 -12.23 3.49
CA GLU A 45 -2.21 -13.54 3.03
C GLU A 45 -1.34 -14.13 1.90
N VAL A 46 -0.85 -13.28 0.98
CA VAL A 46 0.00 -13.70 -0.14
C VAL A 46 1.46 -13.35 0.17
N PRO A 47 2.38 -14.33 0.22
CA PRO A 47 3.78 -14.12 0.60
C PRO A 47 4.64 -13.55 -0.55
N HIS A 48 4.11 -12.55 -1.25
CA HIS A 48 4.77 -11.76 -2.29
C HIS A 48 4.67 -10.26 -1.96
N LEU A 49 5.70 -9.47 -2.30
CA LEU A 49 5.69 -8.02 -2.07
C LEU A 49 4.62 -7.40 -2.97
N HIS A 50 3.60 -6.81 -2.36
CA HIS A 50 2.56 -6.11 -3.09
C HIS A 50 2.06 -4.92 -2.27
N PHE A 51 1.43 -3.99 -2.98
CA PHE A 51 0.80 -2.83 -2.38
C PHE A 51 -0.67 -2.78 -2.77
N HIS A 52 -1.51 -2.35 -1.85
CA HIS A 52 -2.89 -1.97 -2.11
C HIS A 52 -2.97 -0.45 -2.35
N VAL A 53 -3.52 -0.06 -3.49
CA VAL A 53 -3.90 1.33 -3.78
C VAL A 53 -5.41 1.44 -3.60
N LEU A 54 -5.85 2.19 -2.59
CA LEU A 54 -7.27 2.31 -2.21
C LEU A 54 -7.70 3.76 -2.30
N GLY A 55 -8.81 4.06 -2.99
CA GLY A 55 -9.34 5.42 -3.10
C GLY A 55 -10.75 5.47 -3.68
N GLY A 56 -11.17 6.66 -4.10
CA GLY A 56 -12.48 6.91 -4.70
C GLY A 56 -13.58 7.28 -3.70
N ARG A 57 -13.25 7.30 -2.40
CA ARG A 57 -14.13 7.76 -1.31
C ARG A 57 -13.31 8.09 -0.06
N PRO A 58 -13.88 8.82 0.93
CA PRO A 58 -13.27 8.93 2.25
C PRO A 58 -13.03 7.56 2.88
N MET A 59 -11.78 7.24 3.20
CA MET A 59 -11.35 5.90 3.64
C MET A 59 -11.55 5.63 5.13
N GLY A 60 -11.98 6.62 5.92
CA GLY A 60 -12.11 6.48 7.37
C GLY A 60 -10.75 6.35 8.09
N PRO A 61 -10.74 5.93 9.37
CA PRO A 61 -9.50 5.79 10.16
C PRO A 61 -8.54 4.77 9.53
N MET A 62 -7.25 4.90 9.85
CA MET A 62 -6.21 4.00 9.34
C MET A 62 -6.22 2.66 10.05
N VAL A 63 -6.32 2.68 11.39
CA VAL A 63 -6.39 1.48 12.24
C VAL A 63 -7.72 1.51 12.97
N ALA A 64 -8.36 0.34 13.08
CA ALA A 64 -9.58 0.20 13.86
C ALA A 64 -9.32 0.66 15.29
N ARG A 65 -10.23 1.48 15.83
CA ARG A 65 -10.21 1.77 17.26
C ARG A 65 -10.82 0.57 17.95
N LEU A 66 -10.02 -0.15 18.73
CA LEU A 66 -10.56 -1.10 19.70
C LEU A 66 -11.35 -0.27 20.72
N GLY A 67 -12.64 -0.57 20.84
CA GLY A 67 -13.50 -0.05 21.90
C GLY A 67 -13.23 -0.74 23.22
#